data_AF-A0A561S9U7-F1
#
_entry.id   AF-A0A561S9U7-F1
#
_cell.length_a   1.000
_cell.length_b   1.000
_cell.length_c   1.000
_cell.angle_alpha   90.00
_cell.angle_beta   90.00
_cell.angle_gamma   90.00
#
_symmetry.space_group_name_H-M   'P 1'
#
loop_
_entity.id
_entity.type
_entity.pdbx_description
1 polymer ?
#
loop_
_entity_poly.entity_id
_entity_poly.type
_entity_poly.pdbx_seq_one_letter_code
_entity_poly.pdbx_strand_id
1 'polypeptide(L)'
;MGEYGTYDPASVRPGAPDRVPPAGALVDSDGNVLPTFDQRHTEPFEGLLYLGALTKTFTWLGHSFVLRTLGPDEQLAIALLVKPYVGTAGEQLAYTTAIAALATVSVDGEELPTPIGEDSQLAEWAHARFNYVKKNWFGFTIAQVFQEFLELEHTVAQVVEAMGKAFGPTDSTPGSNGASE
;
A
#
# COMPACT_ATOMS: atom_id res chain seq x y z
N MET A 1 34.77 -16.53 23.16
CA MET A 1 34.16 -17.64 22.38
C MET A 1 32.78 -17.86 22.96
N GLY A 2 31.75 -17.34 22.31
CA GLY A 2 30.36 -17.47 22.77
C GLY A 2 29.77 -18.82 22.34
N GLU A 3 29.14 -19.52 23.28
CA GLU A 3 28.33 -20.70 23.00
C GLU A 3 27.03 -20.27 22.29
N TYR A 4 26.85 -20.73 21.05
CA TYR A 4 25.56 -20.65 20.38
C TYR A 4 24.70 -21.82 20.88
N GLY A 5 23.51 -21.50 21.42
CA GLY A 5 22.55 -22.48 21.88
C GLY A 5 22.18 -23.48 20.78
N THR A 6 22.27 -24.77 21.11
CA THR A 6 21.92 -25.86 20.20
C THR A 6 20.41 -25.94 20.02
N TYR A 7 19.95 -25.80 18.77
CA TYR A 7 18.55 -26.07 18.42
C TYR A 7 18.30 -27.58 18.52
N ASP A 8 17.47 -27.99 19.49
CA ASP A 8 17.01 -29.38 19.62
C ASP A 8 15.69 -29.58 18.85
N PRO A 9 15.72 -30.26 17.69
CA PRO A 9 14.54 -30.51 16.87
C PRO A 9 13.52 -31.47 17.53
N ALA A 10 13.85 -32.09 18.67
CA ALA A 10 12.92 -32.95 19.42
C ALA A 10 11.91 -32.16 20.29
N SER A 11 12.04 -30.84 20.40
CA SER A 11 11.16 -29.99 21.21
C SER A 11 9.81 -29.63 20.55
N VAL A 12 9.63 -29.94 19.27
CA VAL A 12 8.39 -29.66 18.53
C VAL A 12 7.37 -30.78 18.76
N ARG A 13 6.65 -30.73 19.90
CA ARG A 13 5.45 -31.55 20.11
C ARG A 13 4.24 -30.89 19.42
N PRO A 14 3.45 -31.61 18.61
CA PRO A 14 2.22 -31.07 18.04
C PRO A 14 1.20 -30.81 19.15
N GLY A 15 0.78 -29.55 19.31
CA GLY A 15 -0.28 -29.16 20.26
C GLY A 15 0.11 -28.17 21.38
N ALA A 16 1.31 -27.58 21.34
CA ALA A 16 1.60 -26.43 22.20
C ALA A 16 0.89 -25.19 21.63
N PRO A 17 0.10 -24.44 22.43
CA PRO A 17 -0.50 -23.19 21.96
C PRO A 17 0.62 -22.23 21.58
N ASP A 18 0.50 -21.60 20.41
CA ASP A 18 1.41 -20.56 19.93
C ASP A 18 1.60 -19.52 21.03
N ARG A 19 2.73 -19.61 21.73
CA ARG A 19 3.20 -18.51 22.57
C ARG A 19 3.71 -17.45 21.61
N VAL A 20 2.81 -16.58 21.16
CA VAL A 20 3.21 -15.27 20.68
C VAL A 20 4.05 -14.67 21.80
N PRO A 21 5.36 -14.42 21.60
CA PRO A 21 6.17 -13.78 22.62
C PRO A 21 5.51 -12.43 22.93
N PRO A 22 5.40 -12.02 24.21
CA PRO A 22 5.01 -10.65 24.50
C PRO A 22 6.01 -9.75 23.75
N ALA A 23 5.52 -8.71 23.09
CA ALA A 23 6.33 -7.73 22.38
C ALA A 23 7.28 -7.05 23.37
N GLY A 24 8.39 -7.70 23.66
CA GLY A 24 9.52 -7.14 24.38
C GLY A 24 10.16 -6.13 23.46
N ALA A 25 10.37 -4.92 23.98
CA ALA A 25 11.01 -3.87 23.22
C ALA A 25 12.36 -4.39 22.71
N LEU A 26 12.56 -4.35 21.39
CA LEU A 26 13.81 -4.78 20.79
C LEU A 26 14.91 -3.84 21.28
N VAL A 27 16.04 -4.38 21.71
CA VAL A 27 17.14 -3.59 22.25
C VAL A 27 18.35 -3.76 21.34
N ASP A 28 19.03 -2.66 20.99
CA ASP A 28 20.27 -2.72 20.21
C ASP A 28 21.44 -3.29 21.04
N SER A 29 22.60 -3.45 20.40
CA SER A 29 23.81 -3.97 21.04
C SER A 29 24.33 -3.07 22.18
N ASP A 30 23.87 -1.82 22.22
CA ASP A 30 24.28 -0.79 23.18
C ASP A 30 23.24 -0.60 24.29
N GLY A 31 22.17 -1.41 24.33
CA GLY A 31 21.15 -1.36 25.36
C GLY A 31 20.05 -0.32 25.13
N ASN A 32 20.02 0.34 23.96
CA ASN A 32 18.96 1.29 23.63
C ASN A 32 17.71 0.55 23.16
N VAL A 33 16.56 0.97 23.69
CA VAL A 33 15.27 0.47 23.23
C VAL A 33 15.03 1.00 21.82
N LEU A 34 15.01 0.08 20.85
CA LEU A 34 14.69 0.39 19.48
C LEU A 34 13.23 0.86 19.38
N PRO A 35 12.94 1.86 18.54
CA PRO A 35 11.57 2.26 18.28
C PRO A 35 10.78 1.06 17.72
N THR A 36 9.78 0.61 18.46
CA THR A 36 8.90 -0.46 18.03
C THR A 36 7.99 0.07 16.93
N PHE A 37 8.03 -0.57 15.76
CA PHE A 37 7.09 -0.27 14.67
C PHE A 37 5.67 -0.62 15.11
N ASP A 38 4.72 0.29 14.88
CA ASP A 38 3.32 0.06 15.25
C ASP A 38 2.77 -1.11 14.42
N GLN A 39 2.34 -2.16 15.13
CA GLN A 39 1.85 -3.39 14.50
C GLN A 39 0.69 -3.14 13.53
N ARG A 40 -0.10 -2.07 13.71
CA ARG A 40 -1.21 -1.71 12.82
C ARG A 40 -0.77 -1.39 11.39
N HIS A 41 0.48 -1.01 11.18
CA HIS A 41 1.01 -0.67 9.86
C HIS A 41 1.81 -1.81 9.23
N THR A 42 1.89 -2.98 9.86
CA THR A 42 2.73 -4.12 9.40
C THR A 42 2.28 -4.67 8.06
N GLU A 43 0.98 -4.98 7.91
CA GLU A 43 0.45 -5.55 6.66
C GLU A 43 0.52 -4.54 5.49
N PRO A 44 0.13 -3.26 5.64
CA PRO A 44 0.38 -2.26 4.61
C PRO A 44 1.87 -2.10 4.28
N PHE A 45 2.74 -2.12 5.29
CA PHE A 45 4.18 -2.03 5.08
C PHE A 45 4.71 -3.21 4.27
N GLU A 46 4.31 -4.44 4.57
CA GLU A 46 4.67 -5.62 3.79
C GLU A 46 4.18 -5.51 2.34
N GLY A 47 2.96 -5.02 2.12
CA GLY A 47 2.43 -4.74 0.78
C GLY A 47 3.28 -3.74 0.00
N LEU A 48 3.70 -2.64 0.63
CA LEU A 48 4.57 -1.64 -0.02
C LEU A 48 5.99 -2.16 -0.24
N LEU A 49 6.57 -2.87 0.74
CA LEU A 49 7.95 -3.34 0.69
C LEU A 49 8.14 -4.50 -0.30
N TYR A 50 7.20 -5.44 -0.36
CA TYR A 50 7.33 -6.66 -1.16
C TYR A 50 6.58 -6.61 -2.48
N LEU A 51 5.44 -5.93 -2.55
CA LEU A 51 4.59 -5.89 -3.75
C LEU A 51 4.63 -4.52 -4.46
N GLY A 52 5.17 -3.48 -3.81
CA GLY A 52 5.21 -2.12 -4.36
C GLY A 52 3.85 -1.45 -4.50
N ALA A 53 2.77 -2.08 -4.03
CA ALA A 53 1.42 -1.53 -4.09
C ALA A 53 0.57 -1.95 -2.90
N LEU A 54 -0.16 -0.99 -2.31
CA LEU A 54 -1.23 -1.31 -1.36
C LEU A 54 -2.48 -1.71 -2.12
N THR A 55 -3.17 -2.72 -1.62
CA THR A 55 -4.45 -3.18 -2.14
C THR A 55 -5.54 -2.94 -1.09
N LYS A 56 -6.70 -2.46 -1.52
CA LYS A 56 -7.88 -2.25 -0.67
C LYS A 56 -9.08 -2.92 -1.32
N THR A 57 -9.85 -3.65 -0.53
CA THR A 57 -11.16 -4.16 -0.97
C THR A 57 -12.25 -3.34 -0.30
N PHE A 58 -13.27 -2.91 -1.05
CA PHE A 58 -14.42 -2.20 -0.50
C PHE A 58 -15.70 -2.61 -1.21
N THR A 59 -16.85 -2.43 -0.56
CA THR A 59 -18.16 -2.78 -1.13
C THR A 59 -18.96 -1.52 -1.43
N TRP A 60 -19.52 -1.44 -2.64
CA TRP A 60 -20.37 -0.33 -3.05
C TRP A 60 -21.56 -0.83 -3.88
N LEU A 61 -22.77 -0.44 -3.49
CA LEU A 61 -24.03 -0.83 -4.14
C LEU A 61 -24.17 -2.35 -4.38
N GLY A 62 -23.67 -3.15 -3.45
CA GLY A 62 -23.73 -4.62 -3.54
C GLY A 62 -22.62 -5.27 -4.37
N HIS A 63 -21.71 -4.48 -4.94
CA HIS A 63 -20.55 -4.96 -5.68
C HIS A 63 -19.28 -4.84 -4.83
N SER A 64 -18.38 -5.82 -4.93
CA SER A 64 -17.07 -5.84 -4.27
C SER A 64 -15.99 -5.34 -5.21
N PHE A 65 -15.30 -4.27 -4.85
CA PHE A 65 -14.24 -3.66 -5.63
C PHE A 65 -12.89 -3.94 -4.99
N VAL A 66 -11.90 -4.24 -5.81
CA VAL A 66 -10.49 -4.34 -5.40
C VAL A 66 -9.74 -3.20 -6.07
N LEU A 67 -9.12 -2.34 -5.26
CA LEU A 67 -8.28 -1.23 -5.69
C LEU A 67 -6.83 -1.48 -5.34
N ARG A 68 -5.93 -0.88 -6.11
CA ARG A 68 -4.53 -0.78 -5.75
C ARG A 68 -3.95 0.61 -5.98
N THR A 69 -2.84 0.90 -5.33
CA THR A 69 -2.05 2.11 -5.58
C THR A 69 -1.44 2.06 -6.99
N LEU A 70 -1.21 3.23 -7.56
CA LEU A 70 -0.72 3.39 -8.93
C LEU A 70 0.77 3.69 -8.96
N GLY A 71 1.50 2.96 -9.82
CA GLY A 71 2.91 3.22 -10.07
C GLY A 71 3.16 4.42 -11.01
N PRO A 72 4.41 4.88 -11.13
CA PRO A 72 4.76 6.03 -11.98
C PRO A 72 4.36 5.88 -13.44
N ASP A 73 4.53 4.70 -14.04
CA ASP A 73 4.17 4.45 -15.44
C ASP A 73 2.67 4.61 -15.69
N GLU A 74 1.85 4.22 -14.72
CA GLU A 74 0.40 4.34 -14.79
C GLU A 74 -0.08 5.77 -14.59
N GLN A 75 0.62 6.53 -13.74
CA GLN A 75 0.39 7.97 -13.61
C GLN A 75 0.71 8.70 -14.92
N LEU A 76 1.79 8.31 -15.62
CA LEU A 76 2.09 8.83 -16.96
C LEU A 76 1.03 8.41 -17.98
N ALA A 77 0.53 7.17 -17.91
CA ALA A 77 -0.57 6.72 -18.76
C ALA A 77 -1.85 7.55 -18.52
N ILE A 78 -2.18 7.89 -17.27
CA ILE A 78 -3.29 8.79 -16.94
C ILE A 78 -3.10 10.16 -17.59
N ALA A 79 -1.90 10.73 -17.51
CA ALA A 79 -1.61 12.03 -18.13
C ALA A 79 -1.85 11.99 -19.66
N LEU A 80 -1.47 10.89 -20.31
CA LEU A 80 -1.74 10.69 -21.74
C LEU A 80 -3.25 10.54 -22.05
N LEU A 81 -4.00 9.84 -21.19
CA LEU A 81 -5.45 9.68 -21.32
C LEU A 81 -6.21 11.00 -21.16
N VAL A 82 -5.77 11.84 -20.22
CA VAL A 82 -6.44 13.10 -19.87
C VAL A 82 -6.08 14.22 -20.85
N LYS A 83 -4.92 14.14 -21.52
CA LYS A 83 -4.42 15.14 -22.49
C LYS A 83 -5.49 15.74 -23.42
N PRO A 84 -6.42 14.98 -24.03
CA PRO A 84 -7.43 15.54 -24.93
C PRO A 84 -8.48 16.43 -24.25
N TYR A 85 -8.62 16.32 -22.93
CA TYR A 85 -9.62 17.03 -22.13
C TYR A 85 -9.06 18.25 -21.40
N VAL A 86 -7.73 18.45 -21.45
CA VAL A 86 -7.06 19.57 -20.79
C VAL A 86 -7.60 20.91 -21.32
N GLY A 87 -7.98 21.80 -20.41
CA GLY A 87 -8.57 23.10 -20.72
C GLY A 87 -10.07 23.05 -21.06
N THR A 88 -10.71 21.88 -20.94
CA THR A 88 -12.16 21.73 -21.12
C THR A 88 -12.85 21.59 -19.76
N ALA A 89 -14.16 21.84 -19.70
CA ALA A 89 -14.95 21.59 -18.50
C ALA A 89 -14.96 20.10 -18.06
N GLY A 90 -14.55 19.18 -18.95
CA GLY A 90 -14.49 17.74 -18.68
C GLY A 90 -13.16 17.26 -18.12
N GLU A 91 -12.16 18.13 -17.95
CA GLU A 91 -10.81 17.74 -17.52
C GLU A 91 -10.82 16.96 -16.19
N GLN A 92 -11.48 17.52 -15.16
CA GLN A 92 -11.55 16.89 -13.85
C GLN A 92 -12.27 15.54 -13.90
N LEU A 93 -13.33 15.44 -14.70
CA LEU A 93 -14.07 14.19 -14.87
C LEU A 93 -13.22 13.14 -15.60
N ALA A 94 -12.47 13.54 -16.62
CA ALA A 94 -11.56 12.64 -17.32
C ALA A 94 -10.46 12.13 -16.38
N TYR A 95 -9.90 12.99 -15.53
CA TYR A 95 -8.89 12.61 -14.55
C TYR A 95 -9.41 11.62 -13.51
N THR A 96 -10.56 11.90 -12.89
CA THR A 96 -11.15 10.98 -11.90
C THR A 96 -11.55 9.65 -12.54
N THR A 97 -12.05 9.67 -13.77
CA THR A 97 -12.37 8.46 -14.54
C THR A 97 -11.12 7.65 -14.87
N ALA A 98 -10.02 8.29 -15.24
CA ALA A 98 -8.75 7.62 -15.53
C ALA A 98 -8.17 6.95 -14.29
N ILE A 99 -8.19 7.63 -13.14
CA ILE A 99 -7.76 7.03 -11.87
C ILE A 99 -8.65 5.84 -11.50
N ALA A 100 -9.97 6.00 -11.54
CA ALA A 100 -10.89 4.90 -11.22
C ALA A 100 -10.66 3.68 -12.14
N ALA A 101 -10.40 3.91 -13.43
CA ALA A 101 -10.18 2.84 -14.40
C ALA A 101 -8.86 2.08 -14.19
N LEU A 102 -7.77 2.78 -13.86
CA LEU A 102 -6.46 2.15 -13.71
C LEU A 102 -6.27 1.57 -12.30
N ALA A 103 -6.80 2.23 -11.26
CA ALA A 103 -6.67 1.79 -9.88
C ALA A 103 -7.52 0.55 -9.58
N THR A 104 -8.61 0.32 -10.34
CA THR A 104 -9.45 -0.86 -10.13
C THR A 104 -8.80 -2.11 -10.71
N VAL A 105 -8.58 -3.10 -9.85
CA VAL A 105 -8.09 -4.43 -10.21
C VAL A 105 -9.24 -5.30 -10.70
N SER A 106 -10.27 -5.45 -9.87
CA SER A 106 -11.44 -6.29 -10.15
C SER A 106 -12.72 -5.75 -9.54
N VAL A 107 -13.86 -6.14 -10.12
CA VAL A 107 -15.22 -5.94 -9.57
C VAL A 107 -15.90 -7.31 -9.50
N ASP A 108 -16.37 -7.70 -8.32
CA ASP A 108 -16.98 -9.02 -8.03
C ASP A 108 -16.10 -10.22 -8.42
N GLY A 109 -14.78 -10.03 -8.35
CA GLY A 109 -13.80 -11.05 -8.75
C GLY A 109 -13.52 -11.11 -10.25
N GLU A 110 -14.18 -10.28 -11.07
CA GLU A 110 -13.87 -10.13 -12.50
C GLU A 110 -12.92 -8.95 -12.72
N GLU A 111 -11.82 -9.19 -13.42
CA GLU A 111 -10.86 -8.13 -13.77
C GLU A 111 -11.44 -7.17 -14.82
N LEU A 112 -11.04 -5.90 -14.74
CA LEU A 112 -11.36 -4.96 -15.80
C LEU A 112 -10.70 -5.38 -17.12
N PRO A 113 -11.32 -5.05 -18.28
CA PRO A 113 -10.85 -5.52 -19.57
C PRO A 113 -9.36 -5.24 -19.79
N THR A 114 -8.63 -6.30 -20.10
CA THR A 114 -7.25 -6.27 -20.56
C THR A 114 -7.27 -6.50 -22.07
N PRO A 115 -6.49 -5.74 -22.87
CA PRO A 115 -6.42 -5.98 -24.31
C PRO A 115 -6.01 -7.43 -24.60
N ILE A 116 -6.62 -8.04 -25.61
CA ILE A 116 -6.28 -9.41 -26.01
C ILE A 116 -5.06 -9.33 -26.92
N GLY A 117 -3.87 -9.66 -26.39
CA GLY A 117 -2.62 -9.70 -27.14
C GLY A 117 -1.41 -9.92 -26.22
N GLU A 118 -0.47 -10.75 -26.66
CA GLU A 118 0.73 -11.17 -25.89
C GLU A 118 1.68 -9.99 -25.58
N ASP A 119 1.55 -8.87 -26.31
CA ASP A 119 2.37 -7.64 -26.19
C ASP A 119 1.51 -6.37 -26.02
N SER A 120 0.47 -6.44 -25.20
CA SER A 120 -0.40 -5.28 -24.97
C SER A 120 0.39 -4.12 -24.37
N GLN A 121 0.62 -3.04 -25.14
CA GLN A 121 1.32 -1.86 -24.64
C GLN A 121 0.52 -1.20 -23.51
N LEU A 122 1.20 -0.67 -22.50
CA LEU A 122 0.59 0.03 -21.35
C LEU A 122 -0.47 1.06 -21.77
N ALA A 123 -0.22 1.78 -22.86
CA ALA A 123 -1.15 2.76 -23.40
C ALA A 123 -2.47 2.13 -23.90
N GLU A 124 -2.41 1.01 -24.61
CA GLU A 124 -3.60 0.30 -25.11
C GLU A 124 -4.42 -0.26 -23.95
N TRP A 125 -3.73 -0.83 -22.96
CA TRP A 125 -4.35 -1.30 -21.72
C TRP A 125 -5.07 -0.17 -20.97
N ALA A 126 -4.41 0.96 -20.77
CA ALA A 126 -4.98 2.12 -20.09
C ALA A 126 -6.20 2.68 -20.87
N HIS A 127 -6.11 2.75 -22.21
CA HIS A 127 -7.23 3.18 -23.06
C HIS A 127 -8.42 2.23 -23.01
N ALA A 128 -8.20 0.91 -23.02
CA ALA A 128 -9.26 -0.08 -22.95
C ALA A 128 -10.06 0.04 -21.64
N ARG A 129 -9.35 0.12 -20.50
CA ARG A 129 -9.96 0.30 -19.18
C ARG A 129 -10.68 1.65 -19.05
N PHE A 130 -10.06 2.73 -19.49
CA PHE A 130 -10.66 4.05 -19.48
C PHE A 130 -11.97 4.09 -20.28
N ASN A 131 -11.97 3.51 -21.48
CA ASN A 131 -13.17 3.43 -22.31
C ASN A 131 -14.24 2.52 -21.71
N TYR A 132 -13.84 1.42 -21.06
CA TYR A 132 -14.77 0.53 -20.36
C TYR A 132 -15.50 1.27 -19.23
N VAL A 133 -14.76 1.93 -18.34
CA VAL A 133 -15.36 2.70 -17.23
C VAL A 133 -16.24 3.83 -17.76
N LYS A 134 -15.75 4.60 -18.73
CA LYS A 134 -16.51 5.69 -19.35
C LYS A 134 -17.84 5.23 -19.97
N LYS A 135 -17.89 4.00 -20.50
CA LYS A 135 -19.09 3.44 -21.15
C LYS A 135 -20.05 2.77 -20.18
N ASN A 136 -19.52 2.11 -19.14
CA ASN A 136 -20.32 1.20 -18.30
C ASN A 136 -20.60 1.76 -16.90
N TRP A 137 -19.81 2.72 -16.42
CA TRP A 137 -19.96 3.25 -15.06
C TRP A 137 -20.63 4.62 -15.07
N PHE A 138 -21.48 4.83 -14.07
CA PHE A 138 -22.07 6.14 -13.81
C PHE A 138 -21.13 7.01 -13.00
N GLY A 139 -21.25 8.33 -13.16
CA GLY A 139 -20.40 9.32 -12.50
C GLY A 139 -20.35 9.18 -10.97
N PHE A 140 -21.43 8.77 -10.32
CA PHE A 140 -21.43 8.54 -8.86
C PHE A 140 -20.56 7.34 -8.44
N THR A 141 -20.49 6.29 -9.26
CA THR A 141 -19.63 5.13 -8.99
C THR A 141 -18.17 5.50 -9.19
N ILE A 142 -17.88 6.23 -10.27
CA ILE A 142 -16.54 6.78 -10.54
C ILE A 142 -16.09 7.67 -9.38
N ALA A 143 -16.96 8.54 -8.88
CA ALA A 143 -16.66 9.41 -7.75
C ALA A 143 -16.37 8.61 -6.47
N GLN A 144 -17.17 7.57 -6.16
CA GLN A 144 -16.91 6.74 -4.98
C GLN A 144 -15.57 6.01 -5.10
N VAL A 145 -15.33 5.34 -6.22
CA VAL A 145 -14.07 4.62 -6.46
C VAL A 145 -12.86 5.56 -6.33
N PHE A 146 -13.00 6.78 -6.85
CA PHE A 146 -11.97 7.81 -6.71
C PHE A 146 -11.75 8.23 -5.25
N GLN A 147 -12.80 8.38 -4.44
CA GLN A 147 -12.65 8.68 -3.01
C GLN A 147 -11.93 7.55 -2.27
N GLU A 148 -12.31 6.30 -2.52
CA GLU A 148 -11.67 5.13 -1.92
C GLU A 148 -10.19 5.02 -2.28
N PHE A 149 -9.83 5.43 -3.51
CA PHE A 149 -8.45 5.55 -3.94
C PHE A 149 -7.69 6.64 -3.17
N LEU A 150 -8.29 7.81 -2.94
CA LEU A 150 -7.64 8.87 -2.14
C LEU A 150 -7.38 8.42 -0.69
N GLU A 151 -8.30 7.65 -0.10
CA GLU A 151 -8.09 7.06 1.22
C GLU A 151 -6.94 6.03 1.23
N LEU A 152 -6.82 5.26 0.15
CA LEU A 152 -5.72 4.32 -0.02
C LEU A 152 -4.37 5.05 -0.09
N GLU A 153 -4.28 6.13 -0.88
CA GLU A 153 -3.09 7.01 -0.94
C GLU A 153 -2.78 7.65 0.42
N HIS A 154 -3.81 8.07 1.17
CA HIS A 154 -3.61 8.57 2.53
C HIS A 154 -3.02 7.49 3.46
N THR A 155 -3.44 6.24 3.31
CA THR A 155 -2.90 5.10 4.07
C THR A 155 -1.43 4.88 3.72
N VAL A 156 -1.05 4.99 2.45
CA VAL A 156 0.37 4.95 2.04
C VAL A 156 1.17 6.05 2.76
N ALA A 157 0.68 7.29 2.74
CA ALA A 157 1.37 8.41 3.38
C ALA A 157 1.58 8.18 4.89
N GLN A 158 0.56 7.65 5.58
CA GLN A 158 0.66 7.32 7.01
C GLN A 158 1.73 6.24 7.28
N VAL A 159 1.80 5.21 6.42
CA VAL A 159 2.79 4.14 6.55
C VAL A 159 4.21 4.68 6.31
N VAL A 160 4.39 5.51 5.28
CA VAL A 160 5.68 6.16 4.99
C VAL A 160 6.11 7.09 6.12
N GLU A 161 5.19 7.85 6.71
CA GLU A 161 5.48 8.69 7.87
C GLU A 161 5.86 7.87 9.11
N ALA A 162 5.14 6.77 9.37
CA ALA A 162 5.45 5.85 10.46
C ALA A 162 6.85 5.23 10.30
N MET A 163 7.25 4.88 9.07
CA MET A 163 8.61 4.44 8.77
C MET A 163 9.63 5.56 9.02
N GLY A 164 9.38 6.78 8.54
CA GLY A 164 10.26 7.93 8.76
C GLY A 164 10.50 8.23 10.25
N LYS A 165 9.48 8.02 11.10
CA LYS A 165 9.61 8.10 12.56
C LYS A 165 10.39 6.94 13.17
N ALA A 166 10.25 5.73 12.63
CA ALA A 166 10.99 4.55 13.10
C ALA A 166 12.49 4.60 12.75
N PHE A 167 12.87 5.30 11.67
CA PHE A 167 14.27 5.46 11.23
C PHE A 167 14.87 6.84 11.54
N GLY A 168 14.16 7.72 12.25
CA GLY A 168 14.67 9.02 12.68
C GLY A 168 15.87 8.87 13.64
N PRO A 169 16.78 9.87 13.73
CA PRO A 169 17.88 9.80 14.68
C PRO A 169 17.28 9.74 16.08
N THR A 170 17.55 8.64 16.80
CA THR A 170 17.35 8.57 18.24
C THR A 170 18.07 9.77 18.84
N ASP A 171 17.32 10.66 19.46
CA ASP A 171 17.83 11.81 20.16
C ASP A 171 18.80 11.31 21.23
N SER A 172 20.10 11.38 20.94
CA SER A 172 21.18 11.03 21.85
C SER A 172 21.09 11.97 23.04
N THR A 173 20.40 11.56 24.08
CA THR A 173 20.39 12.26 25.37
C THR A 173 21.80 12.16 25.96
N PRO A 174 22.51 13.25 26.28
CA PRO A 174 23.53 13.17 27.30
C PRO A 174 22.82 13.43 28.64
N GLY A 175 22.48 12.33 29.33
CA GLY A 175 22.22 12.39 30.75
C GLY A 175 23.52 12.81 31.44
N SER A 176 23.63 14.08 31.80
CA SER A 176 24.69 14.55 32.70
C SER A 176 24.37 14.12 34.13
N ASN A 177 24.63 12.85 34.44
CA ASN A 177 24.85 12.39 35.82
C ASN A 177 26.35 12.13 35.99
N GLY A 178 27.10 13.20 36.22
CA GLY A 178 28.44 13.13 36.80
C GLY A 178 28.33 13.41 38.29
N ALA A 179 28.37 12.34 39.09
CA ALA A 179 28.72 12.42 40.50
C ALA A 179 30.25 12.30 40.65
N SER A 180 30.75 12.86 41.76
CA SER A 180 32.10 12.74 42.35
C SER A 180 33.12 13.84 42.01
N GLU A 181 33.27 14.82 42.90
CA GLU A 181 34.32 14.87 43.96
C GLU A 181 33.88 15.79 45.11
#